data_AF-A0AAU7V786-F1
#
_entry.id   AF-A0AAU7V786-F1
#
_cell.length_a   1.000
_cell.length_b   1.000
_cell.length_c   1.000
_cell.angle_alpha   90.00
_cell.angle_beta   90.00
_cell.angle_gamma   90.00
#
_symmetry.space_group_name_H-M   'P 1'
#
loop_
_entity.id
_entity.type
_entity.pdbx_description
1 polymer ?
#
loop_
_entity_poly.entity_id
_entity_poly.type
_entity_poly.pdbx_seq_one_letter_code
_entity_poly.pdbx_strand_id
1 'polypeptide(L)'
;MEAAVVAGVVLIVGIAVLLLLRVPIAVSVGFSAFLAVAAVIGMEKASFVAAQRLFTGINSFTLLAIPFFILAGVLMNNGGIASRLIDAAKVIVGRMPGSLAQTNVVANAMFGSVSGAAVASAAAVGGVVGPRMEKEGYDKNFAAAVNVASAPSGMLIPPSNTLIVYSLVSSTSIATLFIAGYLPGILWAVACMIVVGLYVHKHKGVGITERVTLRQGLITLWRAVPSILMIIIVIGGILAGVFTPTESAAIAVVYCLILGFAYRAIKVSDLPRIILDATKTTCIVMLLVGVSTIMSWVMAFSGIPSALSQAMLGFTNSPTVILLLIMVILLVVGTFMDPTPAILIFVPIFLPIVTEFGVHPIHFGLMVTFNLCLGTITPPVGNVLFVGAKIANLRVEPVIKALVPFFIALVIMLFVVTFVPGLSLWLPGLFGLV
;
A
#
# COMPACT_ATOMS: atom_id res chain seq x y z
N MET A 1 33.43 5.97 -19.65
CA MET A 1 32.42 5.59 -18.64
C MET A 1 31.93 4.20 -19.00
N GLU A 2 31.93 3.26 -18.06
CA GLU A 2 31.28 1.96 -18.29
C GLU A 2 29.81 2.19 -18.68
N ALA A 3 29.29 1.40 -19.60
CA ALA A 3 27.90 1.51 -20.07
C ALA A 3 26.89 1.49 -18.90
N ALA A 4 27.22 0.77 -17.82
CA ALA A 4 26.53 0.79 -16.54
C ALA A 4 26.35 2.20 -15.96
N VAL A 5 27.45 2.95 -15.86
CA VAL A 5 27.46 4.27 -15.24
C VAL A 5 26.72 5.28 -16.11
N VAL A 6 26.90 5.22 -17.44
CA VAL A 6 26.17 6.09 -18.38
C VAL A 6 24.66 5.85 -18.25
N ALA A 7 24.24 4.59 -18.35
CA ALA A 7 22.83 4.22 -18.27
C ALA A 7 22.22 4.58 -16.92
N GLY A 8 22.93 4.31 -15.82
CA GLY A 8 22.47 4.61 -14.48
C GLY A 8 22.29 6.12 -14.24
N VAL A 9 23.25 6.93 -14.69
CA VAL A 9 23.16 8.39 -14.58
C VAL A 9 22.00 8.93 -15.43
N VAL A 10 21.90 8.52 -16.69
CA VAL A 10 20.80 8.95 -17.58
C VAL A 10 19.43 8.58 -17.00
N LEU A 11 19.32 7.40 -16.41
CA LEU A 11 18.08 6.90 -15.83
C LEU A 11 17.70 7.65 -14.55
N ILE A 12 18.62 7.77 -13.58
CA ILE A 12 18.34 8.44 -12.30
C ILE A 12 18.17 9.95 -12.47
N VAL A 13 19.11 10.60 -13.17
CA VAL A 13 19.06 12.06 -13.38
C VAL A 13 17.91 12.42 -14.30
N GLY A 14 17.65 11.63 -15.35
CA GLY A 14 16.52 11.85 -16.24
C GLY A 14 15.19 11.81 -15.50
N ILE A 15 14.97 10.78 -14.66
CA ILE A 15 13.75 10.68 -13.83
C ILE A 15 13.66 11.89 -12.90
N ALA A 16 14.74 12.23 -12.18
CA ALA A 16 14.74 13.34 -11.24
C ALA A 16 14.40 14.68 -11.91
N VAL A 17 15.04 14.99 -13.04
CA VAL A 17 14.81 16.23 -13.79
C VAL A 17 13.37 16.30 -14.32
N LEU A 18 12.86 15.24 -14.92
CA LEU A 18 11.49 15.22 -15.45
C LEU A 18 10.44 15.35 -14.34
N LEU A 19 10.67 14.71 -13.19
CA LEU A 19 9.79 14.87 -12.02
C LEU A 19 9.84 16.30 -11.47
N LEU A 20 11.00 16.94 -11.42
CA LEU A 20 11.13 18.36 -11.03
C LEU A 20 10.39 19.29 -11.99
N LEU A 21 10.37 18.96 -13.28
CA LEU A 21 9.59 19.64 -14.31
C LEU A 21 8.09 19.31 -14.26
N ARG A 22 7.63 18.54 -13.26
CA ARG A 22 6.23 18.11 -13.06
C ARG A 22 5.67 17.28 -14.22
N VAL A 23 6.54 16.59 -14.96
CA VAL A 23 6.13 15.65 -16.00
C VAL A 23 5.48 14.43 -15.32
N PRO A 24 4.38 13.87 -15.87
CA PRO A 24 3.75 12.68 -15.31
C PRO A 24 4.77 11.55 -15.07
N ILE A 25 4.62 10.83 -13.95
CA ILE A 25 5.62 9.85 -13.50
C ILE A 25 5.88 8.77 -14.56
N ALA A 26 4.83 8.24 -15.19
CA ALA A 26 4.97 7.22 -16.23
C ALA A 26 5.78 7.71 -17.44
N VAL A 27 5.60 8.98 -17.84
CA VAL A 27 6.36 9.60 -18.93
C VAL A 27 7.82 9.81 -18.49
N SER A 28 8.04 10.25 -17.25
CA SER A 28 9.37 10.47 -16.70
C SER A 28 10.20 9.18 -16.69
N VAL A 29 9.61 8.10 -16.21
CA VAL A 29 10.24 6.76 -16.17
C VAL A 29 10.45 6.22 -17.59
N GLY A 30 9.41 6.22 -18.42
CA GLY A 30 9.49 5.66 -19.78
C GLY A 30 10.50 6.38 -20.66
N PHE A 31 10.50 7.72 -20.64
CA PHE A 31 11.41 8.50 -21.46
C PHE A 31 12.85 8.37 -20.97
N SER A 32 13.07 8.36 -19.65
CA SER A 32 14.41 8.21 -19.09
C SER A 32 14.96 6.80 -19.28
N ALA A 33 14.12 5.77 -19.16
CA ALA A 33 14.49 4.40 -19.50
C ALA A 33 14.81 4.27 -20.99
N PHE A 34 14.02 4.87 -21.88
CA PHE A 34 14.29 4.90 -23.32
C PHE A 34 15.63 5.58 -23.64
N LEU A 35 15.89 6.76 -23.07
CA LEU A 35 17.17 7.46 -23.25
C LEU A 35 18.35 6.65 -22.72
N ALA A 36 18.17 5.93 -21.60
CA ALA A 36 19.21 5.06 -21.05
C ALA A 36 19.48 3.86 -21.97
N VAL A 37 18.45 3.23 -22.55
CA VAL A 37 18.65 2.21 -23.60
C VAL A 37 19.41 2.81 -24.79
N ALA A 38 18.97 3.97 -25.28
CA ALA A 38 19.56 4.64 -26.44
C ALA A 38 21.04 4.99 -26.21
N ALA A 39 21.42 5.35 -24.99
CA ALA A 39 22.81 5.61 -24.63
C ALA A 39 23.69 4.36 -24.64
N VAL A 40 23.13 3.16 -24.47
CA VAL A 40 23.90 1.89 -24.41
C VAL A 40 23.97 1.20 -25.76
N ILE A 41 22.83 1.09 -26.48
CA ILE A 41 22.72 0.27 -27.70
C ILE A 41 22.40 1.08 -28.97
N GLY A 42 22.28 2.40 -28.87
CA GLY A 42 21.93 3.31 -29.98
C GLY A 42 20.41 3.46 -30.20
N MET A 43 20.02 4.56 -30.84
CA MET A 43 18.62 5.02 -30.94
C MET A 43 17.70 4.05 -31.70
N GLU A 44 18.17 3.47 -32.81
CA GLU A 44 17.37 2.53 -33.61
C GLU A 44 17.02 1.26 -32.82
N LYS A 45 18.03 0.62 -32.21
CA LYS A 45 17.83 -0.58 -31.40
C LYS A 45 17.02 -0.27 -30.15
N ALA A 46 17.22 0.90 -29.55
CA ALA A 46 16.47 1.34 -28.39
C ALA A 46 14.97 1.44 -28.66
N SER A 47 14.58 1.95 -29.83
CA SER A 47 13.18 2.06 -30.24
C SER A 47 12.51 0.70 -30.32
N PHE A 48 13.18 -0.27 -30.95
CA PHE A 48 12.68 -1.64 -31.04
C PHE A 48 12.61 -2.33 -29.68
N VAL A 49 13.68 -2.25 -28.89
CA VAL A 49 13.74 -2.87 -27.55
C VAL A 49 12.69 -2.26 -26.62
N ALA A 50 12.52 -0.94 -26.62
CA ALA A 50 11.52 -0.27 -25.81
C ALA A 50 10.10 -0.70 -26.19
N ALA A 51 9.77 -0.73 -27.49
CA ALA A 51 8.47 -1.18 -27.97
C ALA A 51 8.20 -2.66 -27.59
N GLN A 52 9.18 -3.53 -27.82
CA GLN A 52 9.07 -4.96 -27.49
C GLN A 52 8.93 -5.18 -25.98
N ARG A 53 9.74 -4.50 -25.15
CA ARG A 53 9.69 -4.62 -23.68
C ARG A 53 8.41 -4.08 -23.09
N LEU A 54 7.89 -2.98 -23.64
CA LEU A 54 6.60 -2.44 -23.21
C LEU A 54 5.48 -3.42 -23.52
N PHE A 55 5.42 -3.98 -24.74
CA PHE A 55 4.39 -4.95 -25.13
C PHE A 55 4.47 -6.26 -24.32
N THR A 56 5.66 -6.85 -24.23
CA THR A 56 5.87 -8.10 -23.49
C THR A 56 5.68 -7.91 -21.98
N GLY A 57 6.02 -6.73 -21.45
CA GLY A 57 5.87 -6.40 -20.04
C GLY A 57 4.41 -6.34 -19.57
N ILE A 58 3.51 -5.85 -20.41
CA ILE A 58 2.07 -5.78 -20.08
C ILE A 58 1.31 -7.06 -20.45
N ASN A 59 1.88 -7.92 -21.30
CA ASN A 59 1.24 -9.13 -21.80
C ASN A 59 1.53 -10.33 -20.88
N SER A 60 0.98 -10.32 -19.66
CA SER A 60 1.09 -11.44 -18.71
C SER A 60 -0.28 -11.80 -18.13
N PHE A 61 -0.57 -13.10 -18.03
CA PHE A 61 -1.82 -13.58 -17.43
C PHE A 61 -1.94 -13.13 -15.96
N THR A 62 -0.84 -13.17 -15.20
CA THR A 62 -0.80 -12.76 -13.79
C THR A 62 -1.17 -11.29 -13.60
N LEU A 63 -0.95 -10.44 -14.62
CA LEU A 63 -1.32 -9.03 -14.58
C LEU A 63 -2.83 -8.80 -14.56
N LEU A 64 -3.64 -9.76 -15.02
CA LEU A 64 -5.11 -9.67 -14.95
C LEU A 64 -5.64 -9.60 -13.51
N ALA A 65 -4.85 -10.05 -12.53
CA ALA A 65 -5.22 -9.91 -11.12
C ALA A 65 -5.34 -8.43 -10.70
N ILE A 66 -4.54 -7.53 -11.27
CA ILE A 66 -4.55 -6.09 -10.95
C ILE A 66 -5.90 -5.45 -11.26
N PRO A 67 -6.42 -5.45 -12.52
CA PRO A 67 -7.70 -4.84 -12.83
C PRO A 67 -8.84 -5.48 -12.03
N PHE A 68 -8.81 -6.80 -11.81
CA PHE A 68 -9.85 -7.46 -11.02
C PHE A 68 -9.80 -7.07 -9.55
N PHE A 69 -8.63 -7.03 -8.90
CA PHE A 69 -8.53 -6.58 -7.51
C PHE A 69 -8.83 -5.09 -7.35
N ILE A 70 -8.42 -4.24 -8.30
CA ILE A 70 -8.79 -2.82 -8.33
C ILE A 70 -10.32 -2.69 -8.46
N LEU A 71 -10.93 -3.40 -9.42
CA LEU A 71 -12.37 -3.38 -9.63
C LEU A 71 -13.13 -3.88 -8.40
N ALA A 72 -12.65 -4.97 -7.78
CA ALA A 72 -13.21 -5.49 -6.54
C ALA A 72 -13.13 -4.42 -5.44
N GLY A 73 -11.99 -3.75 -5.26
CA GLY A 73 -11.84 -2.65 -4.30
C GLY A 73 -12.80 -1.49 -4.54
N VAL A 74 -12.99 -1.06 -5.80
CA VAL A 74 -13.96 -0.01 -6.16
C VAL A 74 -15.40 -0.48 -5.90
N LEU A 75 -15.74 -1.71 -6.24
CA LEU A 75 -17.04 -2.30 -5.94
C LEU A 75 -17.30 -2.36 -4.43
N MET A 76 -16.31 -2.72 -3.64
CA MET A 76 -16.45 -2.77 -2.17
C MET A 76 -16.70 -1.39 -1.58
N ASN A 77 -16.02 -0.36 -2.10
CA ASN A 77 -16.22 1.02 -1.66
C ASN A 77 -17.64 1.53 -1.95
N ASN A 78 -18.22 1.15 -3.09
CA ASN A 78 -19.58 1.53 -3.49
C ASN A 78 -20.66 0.57 -2.97
N GLY A 79 -20.30 -0.65 -2.57
CA GLY A 79 -21.21 -1.73 -2.18
C GLY A 79 -21.78 -1.65 -0.78
N GLY A 80 -21.55 -0.56 -0.03
CA GLY A 80 -21.97 -0.44 1.37
C GLY A 80 -21.24 -1.41 2.32
N ILE A 81 -20.13 -1.99 1.88
CA ILE A 81 -19.27 -2.88 2.67
C ILE A 81 -18.53 -2.05 3.74
N ALA A 82 -18.06 -0.85 3.36
CA ALA A 82 -17.35 0.07 4.24
C ALA A 82 -18.10 0.36 5.55
N SER A 83 -19.37 0.75 5.46
CA SER A 83 -20.17 1.09 6.64
C SER A 83 -20.35 -0.10 7.60
N ARG A 84 -20.52 -1.31 7.06
CA ARG A 84 -20.68 -2.53 7.86
C ARG A 84 -19.39 -2.92 8.57
N LEU A 85 -18.25 -2.77 7.91
CA LEU A 85 -16.94 -3.00 8.52
C LEU A 85 -16.64 -1.96 9.61
N ILE A 86 -16.99 -0.70 9.38
CA ILE A 86 -16.87 0.37 10.40
C ILE A 86 -17.76 0.05 11.62
N ASP A 87 -19.00 -0.38 11.40
CA ASP A 87 -19.91 -0.74 12.49
C ASP A 87 -19.41 -1.97 13.27
N ALA A 88 -18.84 -2.97 12.59
CA ALA A 88 -18.22 -4.11 13.24
C ALA A 88 -16.97 -3.72 14.04
N ALA A 89 -16.11 -2.85 13.50
CA ALA A 89 -14.98 -2.30 14.21
C ALA A 89 -15.43 -1.63 15.52
N LYS A 90 -16.52 -0.86 15.48
CA LYS A 90 -17.10 -0.21 16.67
C LYS A 90 -17.48 -1.22 17.75
N VAL A 91 -18.01 -2.39 17.38
CA VAL A 91 -18.37 -3.45 18.33
C VAL A 91 -17.13 -4.08 18.95
N ILE A 92 -16.06 -4.31 18.17
CA ILE A 92 -14.83 -4.96 18.61
C ILE A 92 -14.11 -4.11 19.67
N VAL A 93 -13.94 -2.80 19.42
CA VAL A 93 -13.17 -1.90 20.30
C VAL A 93 -14.02 -0.95 21.12
N GLY A 94 -15.35 -1.08 21.07
CA GLY A 94 -16.29 -0.18 21.76
C GLY A 94 -16.15 -0.16 23.30
N ARG A 95 -15.46 -1.14 23.89
CA ARG A 95 -15.15 -1.19 25.33
C ARG A 95 -13.80 -0.58 25.71
N MET A 96 -12.98 -0.20 24.73
CA MET A 96 -11.66 0.36 24.98
C MET A 96 -11.75 1.87 25.28
N PRO A 97 -10.84 2.41 26.12
CA PRO A 97 -10.72 3.86 26.30
C PRO A 97 -10.46 4.57 24.96
N GLY A 98 -11.23 5.63 24.68
CA GLY A 98 -11.17 6.31 23.38
C GLY A 98 -11.86 5.54 22.25
N SER A 99 -13.01 4.95 22.55
CA SER A 99 -13.70 3.96 21.69
C SER A 99 -13.86 4.42 20.25
N LEU A 100 -14.17 5.69 19.99
CA LEU A 100 -14.29 6.21 18.60
C LEU A 100 -12.94 6.32 17.88
N ALA A 101 -11.88 6.76 18.56
CA ALA A 101 -10.54 6.80 17.97
C ALA A 101 -10.01 5.39 17.69
N GLN A 102 -10.23 4.45 18.62
CA GLN A 102 -9.89 3.04 18.40
C GLN A 102 -10.73 2.45 17.26
N THR A 103 -12.02 2.81 17.17
CA THR A 103 -12.90 2.40 16.07
C THR A 103 -12.35 2.90 14.74
N ASN A 104 -11.84 4.14 14.68
CA ASN A 104 -11.21 4.67 13.48
C ASN A 104 -10.03 3.81 13.04
N VAL A 105 -9.13 3.44 13.96
CA VAL A 105 -7.96 2.61 13.66
C VAL A 105 -8.37 1.23 13.13
N VAL A 106 -9.26 0.54 13.84
CA VAL A 106 -9.71 -0.81 13.44
C VAL A 106 -10.55 -0.77 12.16
N ALA A 107 -11.37 0.27 11.98
CA ALA A 107 -12.12 0.47 10.76
C ALA A 107 -11.18 0.71 9.57
N ASN A 108 -10.14 1.51 9.72
CA ASN A 108 -9.12 1.69 8.68
C ASN A 108 -8.33 0.40 8.41
N ALA A 109 -8.06 -0.42 9.42
CA ALA A 109 -7.44 -1.73 9.22
C ALA A 109 -8.34 -2.68 8.41
N MET A 110 -9.63 -2.78 8.77
CA MET A 110 -10.59 -3.68 8.11
C MET A 110 -11.05 -3.17 6.74
N PHE A 111 -11.41 -1.89 6.62
CA PHE A 111 -11.84 -1.31 5.34
C PHE A 111 -10.64 -1.06 4.42
N GLY A 112 -9.50 -0.69 5.00
CA GLY A 112 -8.29 -0.51 4.24
C GLY A 112 -7.78 -1.80 3.63
N SER A 113 -7.87 -2.94 4.32
CA SER A 113 -7.52 -4.24 3.75
C SER A 113 -8.42 -4.66 2.59
N VAL A 114 -9.59 -4.04 2.48
CA VAL A 114 -10.60 -4.31 1.47
C VAL A 114 -10.44 -3.34 0.29
N SER A 115 -10.22 -2.05 0.55
CA SER A 115 -10.02 -1.04 -0.49
C SER A 115 -8.62 -1.05 -1.09
N GLY A 116 -7.61 -1.56 -0.37
CA GLY A 116 -6.21 -1.59 -0.78
C GLY A 116 -5.59 -0.20 -1.00
N ALA A 117 -6.27 0.88 -0.58
CA ALA A 117 -5.89 2.26 -0.86
C ALA A 117 -6.07 3.14 0.38
N ALA A 118 -4.96 3.72 0.86
CA ALA A 118 -4.97 4.56 2.07
C ALA A 118 -5.78 5.85 1.89
N VAL A 119 -5.71 6.48 0.71
CA VAL A 119 -6.47 7.72 0.43
C VAL A 119 -7.98 7.47 0.46
N ALA A 120 -8.44 6.36 -0.14
CA ALA A 120 -9.85 5.97 -0.11
C ALA A 120 -10.32 5.62 1.31
N SER A 121 -9.46 4.94 2.09
CA SER A 121 -9.72 4.60 3.49
C SER A 121 -9.86 5.85 4.37
N ALA A 122 -8.91 6.77 4.27
CA ALA A 122 -8.95 8.04 4.98
C ALA A 122 -10.21 8.84 4.63
N ALA A 123 -10.63 8.84 3.35
CA ALA A 123 -11.87 9.46 2.88
C ALA A 123 -13.13 8.84 3.48
N ALA A 124 -13.28 7.53 3.35
CA ALA A 124 -14.48 6.83 3.81
C ALA A 124 -14.59 6.82 5.34
N VAL A 125 -13.54 6.38 6.04
CA VAL A 125 -13.54 6.24 7.50
C VAL A 125 -13.52 7.60 8.17
N GLY A 126 -12.70 8.53 7.68
CA GLY A 126 -12.63 9.90 8.20
C GLY A 126 -13.95 10.65 8.06
N GLY A 127 -14.63 10.51 6.92
CA GLY A 127 -15.93 11.15 6.69
C GLY A 127 -17.05 10.60 7.59
N VAL A 128 -16.97 9.34 8.00
CA VAL A 128 -17.99 8.69 8.84
C VAL A 128 -17.71 8.86 10.33
N VAL A 129 -16.46 8.65 10.76
CA VAL A 129 -16.06 8.62 12.18
C VAL A 129 -15.69 10.02 12.69
N GLY A 130 -15.08 10.86 11.84
CA GLY A 130 -14.63 12.21 12.22
C GLY A 130 -15.73 13.09 12.83
N PRO A 131 -16.90 13.26 12.17
CA PRO A 131 -17.99 14.05 12.73
C PRO A 131 -18.54 13.51 14.06
N ARG A 132 -18.42 12.20 14.31
CA ARG A 132 -18.83 11.58 15.59
C ARG A 132 -17.82 11.87 16.69
N MET A 133 -16.52 11.81 16.38
CA MET A 133 -15.45 12.17 17.30
C MET A 133 -15.56 13.63 17.74
N GLU A 134 -15.88 14.55 16.82
CA GLU A 134 -16.11 15.95 17.14
C GLU A 134 -17.28 16.14 18.13
N LYS A 135 -18.40 15.44 17.91
CA LYS A 135 -19.57 15.51 18.81
C LYS A 135 -19.29 14.97 20.21
N GLU A 136 -18.38 14.02 20.34
CA GLU A 136 -17.93 13.47 21.64
C GLU A 136 -16.79 14.29 22.28
N GLY A 137 -16.43 15.43 21.70
CA GLY A 137 -15.45 16.36 22.27
C GLY A 137 -13.98 15.99 22.04
N TYR A 138 -13.68 15.10 21.08
CA TYR A 138 -12.29 14.87 20.67
C TYR A 138 -11.72 16.11 19.99
N ASP A 139 -10.44 16.39 20.22
CA ASP A 139 -9.71 17.41 19.45
C ASP A 139 -9.74 17.04 17.96
N LYS A 140 -10.10 18.01 17.11
CA LYS A 140 -10.25 17.79 15.66
C LYS A 140 -8.93 17.41 15.00
N ASN A 141 -7.81 18.01 15.44
CA ASN A 141 -6.50 17.70 14.88
C ASN A 141 -6.07 16.28 15.25
N PHE A 142 -6.34 15.86 16.48
CA PHE A 142 -6.14 14.47 16.90
C PHE A 142 -7.02 13.50 16.10
N ALA A 143 -8.31 13.78 15.93
CA ALA A 143 -9.20 12.93 15.15
C ALA A 143 -8.73 12.79 13.69
N ALA A 144 -8.29 13.89 13.07
CA ALA A 144 -7.69 13.87 11.74
C ALA A 144 -6.38 13.09 11.70
N ALA A 145 -5.49 13.28 12.68
CA ALA A 145 -4.21 12.58 12.78
C ALA A 145 -4.38 11.06 12.96
N VAL A 146 -5.32 10.60 13.79
CA VAL A 146 -5.64 9.17 13.95
C VAL A 146 -6.07 8.57 12.61
N ASN A 147 -6.93 9.27 11.87
CA ASN A 147 -7.41 8.80 10.58
C ASN A 147 -6.28 8.74 9.55
N VAL A 148 -5.43 9.78 9.49
CA VAL A 148 -4.26 9.82 8.60
C VAL A 148 -3.27 8.71 8.93
N ALA A 149 -2.94 8.51 10.20
CA ALA A 149 -1.97 7.52 10.63
C ALA A 149 -2.43 6.07 10.43
N SER A 150 -3.73 5.80 10.62
CA SER A 150 -4.26 4.44 10.54
C SER A 150 -4.65 4.02 9.13
N ALA A 151 -5.06 4.93 8.25
CA ALA A 151 -5.47 4.58 6.89
C ALA A 151 -4.45 3.74 6.07
N PRO A 152 -3.12 3.97 6.18
CA PRO A 152 -2.13 3.16 5.47
C PRO A 152 -2.05 1.69 5.91
N SER A 153 -2.57 1.30 7.09
CA SER A 153 -2.54 -0.11 7.50
C SER A 153 -3.21 -1.03 6.49
N GLY A 154 -4.22 -0.52 5.79
CA GLY A 154 -4.93 -1.24 4.73
C GLY A 154 -4.10 -1.59 3.51
N MET A 155 -3.00 -0.85 3.27
CA MET A 155 -2.08 -1.16 2.17
C MET A 155 -1.13 -2.32 2.53
N LEU A 156 -1.09 -2.73 3.80
CA LEU A 156 -0.31 -3.89 4.27
C LEU A 156 -1.19 -5.11 4.51
N ILE A 157 -2.38 -4.92 5.09
CA ILE A 157 -3.31 -6.01 5.38
C ILE A 157 -3.99 -6.45 4.07
N PRO A 158 -3.89 -7.71 3.64
CA PRO A 158 -4.46 -8.14 2.37
C PRO A 158 -5.99 -8.28 2.37
N PRO A 159 -6.63 -8.27 1.18
CA PRO A 159 -6.05 -8.08 -0.17
C PRO A 159 -5.55 -6.64 -0.44
N SER A 160 -4.26 -6.48 -0.77
CA SER A 160 -3.64 -5.16 -0.96
C SER A 160 -3.15 -4.95 -2.40
N ASN A 161 -3.58 -3.85 -3.02
CA ASN A 161 -3.10 -3.42 -4.34
C ASN A 161 -1.58 -3.19 -4.34
N THR A 162 -1.05 -2.60 -3.27
CA THR A 162 0.39 -2.30 -3.15
C THR A 162 1.24 -3.56 -3.18
N LEU A 163 0.80 -4.63 -2.50
CA LEU A 163 1.51 -5.92 -2.52
C LEU A 163 1.40 -6.63 -3.87
N ILE A 164 0.29 -6.46 -4.58
CA ILE A 164 0.14 -6.98 -5.95
C ILE A 164 1.13 -6.29 -6.89
N VAL A 165 1.24 -4.97 -6.83
CA VAL A 165 2.20 -4.20 -7.64
C VAL A 165 3.64 -4.63 -7.33
N TYR A 166 3.97 -4.84 -6.05
CA TYR A 166 5.28 -5.36 -5.67
C TYR A 166 5.55 -6.74 -6.28
N SER A 167 4.62 -7.69 -6.11
CA SER A 167 4.75 -9.08 -6.58
C SER A 167 5.11 -9.18 -8.06
N LEU A 168 4.63 -8.24 -8.85
CA LEU A 168 4.85 -8.18 -10.27
C LEU A 168 6.30 -7.88 -10.60
N VAL A 169 6.83 -6.81 -10.02
CA VAL A 169 8.19 -6.35 -10.33
C VAL A 169 9.25 -7.21 -9.68
N SER A 170 8.94 -7.82 -8.53
CA SER A 170 9.81 -8.77 -7.87
C SER A 170 9.68 -10.19 -8.41
N SER A 171 8.66 -10.48 -9.22
CA SER A 171 8.28 -11.83 -9.65
C SER A 171 8.09 -12.83 -8.49
N THR A 172 7.72 -12.34 -7.31
CA THR A 172 7.47 -13.18 -6.13
C THR A 172 6.00 -13.59 -6.04
N SER A 173 5.71 -14.69 -5.33
CA SER A 173 4.34 -15.16 -5.14
C SER A 173 3.45 -14.13 -4.41
N ILE A 174 2.33 -13.77 -5.06
CA ILE A 174 1.27 -12.92 -4.47
C ILE A 174 0.72 -13.55 -3.19
N ALA A 175 0.51 -14.88 -3.20
CA ALA A 175 -0.01 -15.62 -2.07
C ALA A 175 0.88 -15.46 -0.84
N THR A 176 2.20 -15.64 -1.03
CA THR A 176 3.20 -15.51 0.03
C THR A 176 3.26 -14.09 0.57
N LEU A 177 3.20 -13.07 -0.30
CA LEU A 177 3.16 -11.66 0.11
C LEU A 177 1.90 -11.32 0.91
N PHE A 178 0.75 -11.86 0.51
CA PHE A 178 -0.49 -11.65 1.24
C PHE A 178 -0.36 -12.20 2.67
N ILE A 179 0.08 -13.44 2.83
CA ILE A 179 0.29 -13.99 4.17
C ILE A 179 1.32 -13.20 4.96
N ALA A 180 2.43 -12.82 4.33
CA ALA A 180 3.48 -12.02 4.96
C ALA A 180 3.00 -10.62 5.40
N GLY A 181 1.99 -10.04 4.74
CA GLY A 181 1.48 -8.69 5.03
C GLY A 181 0.60 -8.57 6.26
N TYR A 182 -0.04 -9.66 6.69
CA TYR A 182 -0.94 -9.64 7.85
C TYR A 182 -0.24 -9.16 9.12
N LEU A 183 0.91 -9.74 9.46
CA LEU A 183 1.58 -9.43 10.71
C LEU A 183 2.10 -7.98 10.73
N PRO A 184 2.87 -7.48 9.72
CA PRO A 184 3.24 -6.08 9.63
C PRO A 184 2.05 -5.10 9.61
N GLY A 185 0.96 -5.45 8.92
CA GLY A 185 -0.24 -4.62 8.85
C GLY A 185 -1.00 -4.53 10.19
N ILE A 186 -1.12 -5.65 10.90
CA ILE A 186 -1.69 -5.67 12.26
C ILE A 186 -0.79 -4.90 13.22
N LEU A 187 0.53 -5.06 13.12
CA LEU A 187 1.50 -4.32 13.93
C LEU A 187 1.39 -2.80 13.72
N TRP A 188 1.16 -2.35 12.49
CA TRP A 188 0.88 -0.94 12.19
C TRP A 188 -0.38 -0.46 12.92
N ALA A 189 -1.47 -1.22 12.82
CA ALA A 189 -2.73 -0.88 13.48
C ALA A 189 -2.57 -0.86 15.01
N VAL A 190 -1.90 -1.86 15.60
CA VAL A 190 -1.63 -1.93 17.04
C VAL A 190 -0.80 -0.75 17.52
N ALA A 191 0.24 -0.35 16.77
CA ALA A 191 1.02 0.84 17.11
C ALA A 191 0.16 2.11 17.15
N CYS A 192 -0.76 2.28 16.20
CA CYS A 192 -1.74 3.36 16.22
C CYS A 192 -2.69 3.26 17.44
N MET A 193 -3.17 2.06 17.75
CA MET A 193 -4.04 1.83 18.92
C MET A 193 -3.35 2.16 20.25
N ILE A 194 -2.06 1.85 20.38
CA ILE A 194 -1.25 2.19 21.56
C ILE A 194 -1.16 3.71 21.72
N VAL A 195 -0.86 4.44 20.65
CA VAL A 195 -0.79 5.92 20.68
C VAL A 195 -2.14 6.52 21.06
N VAL A 196 -3.25 5.99 20.54
CA VAL A 196 -4.60 6.41 20.95
C VAL A 196 -4.81 6.17 22.45
N GLY A 197 -4.44 5.00 22.97
CA GLY A 197 -4.57 4.66 24.39
C GLY A 197 -3.78 5.61 25.29
N LEU A 198 -2.53 5.93 24.92
CA LEU A 198 -1.68 6.88 25.63
C LEU A 198 -2.25 8.31 25.61
N TYR A 199 -2.83 8.73 24.48
CA TYR A 199 -3.46 10.04 24.35
C TYR A 199 -4.66 10.18 25.27
N VAL A 200 -5.56 9.19 25.28
CA VAL A 200 -6.78 9.16 26.10
C VAL A 200 -6.42 9.10 27.59
N HIS A 201 -5.38 8.36 27.96
CA HIS A 201 -4.91 8.32 29.35
C HIS A 201 -4.44 9.70 29.85
N LYS A 202 -3.77 10.48 28.99
CA LYS A 202 -3.32 11.84 29.32
C LYS A 202 -4.46 12.86 29.32
N HIS A 203 -5.47 12.69 28.47
CA HIS A 203 -6.62 13.59 28.35
C HIS A 203 -7.86 12.96 28.96
N LYS A 204 -7.89 12.89 30.31
CA LYS A 204 -9.02 12.37 31.07
C LYS A 204 -10.29 13.16 30.74
N GLY A 205 -11.32 12.49 30.24
CA GLY A 205 -12.62 13.11 29.91
C GLY A 205 -13.16 12.82 28.51
N VAL A 206 -12.35 12.21 27.62
CA VAL A 206 -12.77 11.92 26.24
C VAL A 206 -13.38 10.51 26.14
N GLY A 207 -14.71 10.49 26.02
CA GLY A 207 -15.53 9.53 25.26
C GLY A 207 -15.38 8.03 25.54
N ILE A 208 -16.04 7.55 26.60
CA ILE A 208 -16.60 6.18 26.60
C ILE A 208 -17.96 6.30 25.90
N THR A 209 -18.04 5.88 24.64
CA THR A 209 -19.32 5.86 23.90
C THR A 209 -20.28 4.83 24.54
N GLU A 210 -21.59 5.05 24.40
CA GLU A 210 -22.66 4.16 24.85
C GLU A 210 -22.35 2.68 24.64
N ARG A 211 -22.58 1.89 25.69
CA ARG A 211 -22.41 0.44 25.69
C ARG A 211 -23.30 -0.18 24.61
N VAL A 212 -22.69 -0.73 23.56
CA VAL A 212 -23.44 -1.57 22.61
C VAL A 212 -23.94 -2.80 23.37
N THR A 213 -25.25 -3.02 23.36
CA THR A 213 -25.86 -4.18 24.02
C THR A 213 -25.36 -5.46 23.34
N LEU A 214 -25.07 -6.53 24.10
CA LEU A 214 -24.54 -7.80 23.55
C LEU A 214 -25.35 -8.31 22.33
N ARG A 215 -26.67 -8.18 22.38
CA ARG A 215 -27.58 -8.52 21.28
C ARG A 215 -27.36 -7.67 20.02
N GLN A 216 -27.17 -6.36 20.17
CA GLN A 216 -26.87 -5.45 19.05
C GLN A 216 -25.46 -5.68 18.50
N GLY A 217 -24.50 -6.00 19.38
CA GLY A 217 -23.13 -6.36 18.99
C GLY A 217 -23.12 -7.61 18.10
N LEU A 218 -23.80 -8.68 18.51
CA LEU A 218 -23.93 -9.91 17.73
C LEU A 218 -24.58 -9.69 16.36
N ILE A 219 -25.67 -8.93 16.30
CA ILE A 219 -26.35 -8.62 15.02
C ILE A 219 -25.42 -7.83 14.09
N THR A 220 -24.68 -6.87 14.63
CA THR A 220 -23.76 -6.03 13.83
C THR A 220 -22.57 -6.85 13.33
N LEU A 221 -22.02 -7.73 14.16
CA LEU A 221 -20.97 -8.65 13.75
C LEU A 221 -21.45 -9.57 12.62
N TRP A 222 -22.67 -10.12 12.77
CA TRP A 222 -23.29 -11.00 11.78
C TRP A 222 -23.53 -10.30 10.43
N ARG A 223 -23.83 -8.99 10.45
CA ARG A 223 -23.94 -8.18 9.23
C ARG A 223 -22.61 -7.94 8.51
N ALA A 224 -21.49 -8.00 9.22
CA ALA A 224 -20.15 -7.86 8.65
C ALA A 224 -19.53 -9.20 8.22
N VAL A 225 -20.09 -10.33 8.64
CA VAL A 225 -19.62 -11.66 8.23
C VAL A 225 -19.47 -11.79 6.71
N PRO A 226 -20.44 -11.39 5.87
CA PRO A 226 -20.26 -11.53 4.41
C PRO A 226 -19.08 -10.68 3.89
N SER A 227 -18.85 -9.50 4.48
CA SER A 227 -17.71 -8.65 4.11
C SER A 227 -16.36 -9.28 4.47
N ILE A 228 -16.27 -9.96 5.61
CA ILE A 228 -15.06 -10.68 6.05
C ILE A 228 -14.90 -11.99 5.27
N LEU A 229 -16.00 -12.66 4.92
CA LEU A 229 -15.99 -13.93 4.19
C LEU A 229 -15.28 -13.79 2.84
N MET A 230 -15.37 -12.62 2.20
CA MET A 230 -14.61 -12.32 0.99
C MET A 230 -13.09 -12.48 1.18
N ILE A 231 -12.54 -11.97 2.28
CA ILE A 231 -11.10 -12.10 2.60
C ILE A 231 -10.74 -13.58 2.73
N ILE A 232 -11.60 -14.36 3.40
CA ILE A 232 -11.43 -15.81 3.58
C ILE A 232 -11.53 -16.56 2.24
N ILE A 233 -12.48 -16.21 1.37
CA ILE A 233 -12.64 -16.83 0.04
C ILE A 233 -11.40 -16.57 -0.80
N VAL A 234 -10.95 -15.32 -0.85
CA VAL A 234 -9.81 -14.92 -1.69
C VAL A 234 -8.52 -15.60 -1.22
N ILE A 235 -8.20 -15.47 0.07
CA ILE A 235 -6.93 -15.94 0.61
C ILE A 235 -6.97 -17.43 0.89
N GLY A 236 -8.05 -17.93 1.48
CA GLY A 236 -8.26 -19.36 1.72
C GLY A 236 -8.32 -20.15 0.42
N GLY A 237 -8.95 -19.62 -0.64
CA GLY A 237 -8.97 -20.25 -1.95
C GLY A 237 -7.61 -20.33 -2.63
N ILE A 238 -6.77 -19.29 -2.47
CA ILE A 238 -5.38 -19.29 -2.96
C ILE A 238 -4.53 -20.29 -2.16
N LEU A 239 -4.64 -20.29 -0.83
CA LEU A 239 -3.86 -21.18 0.04
C LEU A 239 -4.24 -22.65 -0.11
N ALA A 240 -5.52 -22.94 -0.31
CA ALA A 240 -6.00 -24.29 -0.56
C ALA A 240 -5.67 -24.79 -1.97
N GLY A 241 -5.06 -23.97 -2.83
CA GLY A 241 -4.73 -24.31 -4.21
C GLY A 241 -5.95 -24.48 -5.12
N VAL A 242 -7.12 -24.02 -4.67
CA VAL A 242 -8.37 -24.11 -5.45
C VAL A 242 -8.38 -23.07 -6.56
N PHE A 243 -7.82 -21.88 -6.29
CA PHE A 243 -7.75 -20.77 -7.25
C PHE A 243 -6.33 -20.24 -7.38
N THR A 244 -5.95 -19.87 -8.59
CA THR A 244 -4.82 -18.97 -8.84
C THR A 244 -5.14 -17.56 -8.33
N PRO A 245 -4.13 -16.68 -8.10
CA PRO A 245 -4.38 -15.30 -7.69
C PRO A 245 -5.31 -14.52 -8.64
N THR A 246 -5.22 -14.80 -9.94
CA THR A 246 -6.06 -14.20 -11.00
C THR A 246 -7.52 -14.67 -10.92
N GLU A 247 -7.75 -15.98 -10.74
CA GLU A 247 -9.10 -16.53 -10.57
C GLU A 247 -9.72 -16.05 -9.27
N SER A 248 -8.93 -16.01 -8.19
CA SER A 248 -9.35 -15.49 -6.89
C SER A 248 -9.78 -14.02 -6.98
N ALA A 249 -9.06 -13.19 -7.74
CA ALA A 249 -9.44 -11.80 -8.01
C ALA A 249 -10.78 -11.70 -8.78
N ALA A 250 -10.99 -12.54 -9.80
CA ALA A 250 -12.25 -12.57 -10.55
C ALA A 250 -13.43 -13.00 -9.64
N ILE A 251 -13.22 -14.00 -8.79
CA ILE A 251 -14.23 -14.43 -7.80
C ILE A 251 -14.52 -13.31 -6.80
N ALA A 252 -13.51 -12.53 -6.38
CA ALA A 252 -13.72 -11.37 -5.53
C ALA A 252 -14.64 -10.33 -6.18
N VAL A 253 -14.46 -10.04 -7.48
CA VAL A 253 -15.35 -9.13 -8.24
C VAL A 253 -16.78 -9.65 -8.25
N VAL A 254 -16.98 -10.93 -8.60
CA VAL A 254 -18.31 -11.56 -8.64
C VAL A 254 -18.97 -11.50 -7.27
N TYR A 255 -18.24 -11.85 -6.21
CA TYR A 255 -18.73 -11.80 -4.85
C TYR A 255 -19.14 -10.38 -4.42
N CYS A 256 -18.33 -9.38 -4.76
CA CYS A 256 -18.63 -7.98 -4.46
C CYS A 256 -19.85 -7.46 -5.21
N LEU A 257 -20.05 -7.87 -6.47
CA LEU A 257 -21.25 -7.54 -7.23
C LEU A 257 -22.50 -8.15 -6.59
N ILE A 258 -22.45 -9.43 -6.23
CA ILE A 258 -23.56 -10.12 -5.56
C ILE A 258 -23.92 -9.42 -4.25
N LEU A 259 -22.93 -9.12 -3.41
CA LEU A 259 -23.17 -8.39 -2.17
C LEU A 259 -23.69 -6.96 -2.40
N GLY A 260 -23.12 -6.24 -3.38
CA GLY A 260 -23.54 -4.89 -3.71
C GLY A 260 -25.02 -4.83 -4.14
N PHE A 261 -25.48 -5.80 -4.92
CA PHE A 261 -26.89 -5.94 -5.30
C PHE A 261 -27.76 -6.42 -4.13
N ALA A 262 -27.32 -7.42 -3.37
CA ALA A 262 -28.06 -7.93 -2.20
C ALA A 262 -28.28 -6.83 -1.15
N TYR A 263 -27.28 -5.96 -0.96
CA TYR A 263 -27.37 -4.80 -0.07
C TYR A 263 -28.12 -3.61 -0.66
N ARG A 264 -28.52 -3.69 -1.93
CA ARG A 264 -29.15 -2.60 -2.70
C ARG A 264 -28.32 -1.31 -2.68
N ALA A 265 -27.01 -1.45 -2.55
CA ALA A 265 -26.07 -0.34 -2.52
C ALA A 265 -25.59 0.03 -3.93
N ILE A 266 -25.53 -0.95 -4.83
CA ILE A 266 -25.16 -0.77 -6.24
C ILE A 266 -26.39 -1.03 -7.12
N LYS A 267 -26.69 -0.10 -8.01
CA LYS A 267 -27.66 -0.29 -9.09
C LYS A 267 -26.92 -0.63 -10.38
N VAL A 268 -27.61 -1.29 -11.32
CA VAL A 268 -27.04 -1.60 -12.64
C VAL A 268 -26.60 -0.31 -13.38
N SER A 269 -27.29 0.80 -13.13
CA SER A 269 -26.92 2.13 -13.64
C SER A 269 -25.59 2.67 -13.12
N ASP A 270 -25.09 2.17 -11.98
CA ASP A 270 -23.84 2.63 -11.37
C ASP A 270 -22.63 1.87 -11.93
N LEU A 271 -22.85 0.71 -12.57
CA LEU A 271 -21.78 -0.14 -13.11
C LEU A 271 -20.87 0.58 -14.11
N PRO A 272 -21.37 1.36 -15.10
CA PRO A 272 -20.49 2.05 -16.05
C PRO A 272 -19.52 2.99 -15.35
N ARG A 273 -19.97 3.70 -14.31
CA ARG A 273 -19.12 4.60 -13.52
C ARG A 273 -18.09 3.82 -12.71
N ILE A 274 -18.51 2.75 -12.02
CA ILE A 274 -17.63 1.89 -11.23
C ILE A 274 -16.52 1.27 -12.11
N ILE A 275 -16.90 0.74 -13.28
CA ILE A 275 -15.96 0.16 -14.24
C ILE A 275 -15.01 1.23 -14.76
N LEU A 276 -15.50 2.43 -15.07
CA LEU A 276 -14.66 3.53 -15.53
C LEU A 276 -13.64 3.96 -14.47
N ASP A 277 -14.05 4.06 -13.20
CA ASP A 277 -13.15 4.45 -12.11
C ASP A 277 -12.09 3.38 -11.83
N ALA A 278 -12.45 2.09 -11.90
CA ALA A 278 -11.50 0.98 -11.84
C ALA A 278 -10.54 0.98 -13.05
N THR A 279 -11.06 1.24 -14.26
CA THR A 279 -10.29 1.29 -15.49
C THR A 279 -9.26 2.41 -15.46
N LYS A 280 -9.61 3.62 -15.01
CA LYS A 280 -8.64 4.74 -14.87
C LYS A 280 -7.45 4.35 -14.01
N THR A 281 -7.72 3.76 -12.85
CA THR A 281 -6.67 3.31 -11.92
C THR A 281 -5.80 2.22 -12.57
N THR A 282 -6.44 1.24 -13.21
CA THR A 282 -5.76 0.18 -13.97
C THR A 282 -4.87 0.74 -15.07
N CYS A 283 -5.33 1.71 -15.87
CA CYS A 283 -4.55 2.31 -16.95
C CYS A 283 -3.26 2.97 -16.43
N ILE A 284 -3.34 3.68 -15.29
CA ILE A 284 -2.16 4.29 -14.67
C ILE A 284 -1.17 3.21 -14.23
N VAL A 285 -1.65 2.16 -13.56
CA VAL A 285 -0.80 1.05 -13.09
C VAL A 285 -0.18 0.31 -14.29
N MET A 286 -0.97 -0.09 -15.27
CA MET A 286 -0.50 -0.84 -16.44
C MET A 286 0.49 -0.05 -17.30
N LEU A 287 0.29 1.27 -17.42
CA LEU A 287 1.25 2.13 -18.11
C LEU A 287 2.58 2.17 -17.36
N LEU A 288 2.55 2.36 -16.03
CA LEU A 288 3.76 2.35 -15.20
C LEU A 288 4.48 1.00 -15.26
N VAL A 289 3.73 -0.11 -15.25
CA VAL A 289 4.25 -1.46 -15.43
C VAL A 289 4.98 -1.57 -16.78
N GLY A 290 4.34 -1.17 -17.88
CA GLY A 290 4.92 -1.25 -19.21
C GLY A 290 6.21 -0.44 -19.36
N VAL A 291 6.32 0.74 -18.76
CA VAL A 291 7.56 1.52 -18.80
C VAL A 291 8.62 0.99 -17.82
N SER A 292 8.21 0.40 -16.69
CA SER A 292 9.14 -0.18 -15.72
C SER A 292 9.87 -1.41 -16.26
N THR A 293 9.31 -2.13 -17.24
CA THR A 293 9.99 -3.29 -17.85
C THR A 293 11.16 -2.86 -18.73
N ILE A 294 11.08 -1.69 -19.37
CA ILE A 294 12.20 -1.08 -20.10
C ILE A 294 13.31 -0.74 -19.11
N MET A 295 12.95 -0.12 -17.98
CA MET A 295 13.88 0.26 -16.91
C MET A 295 14.60 -0.97 -16.32
N SER A 296 13.84 -2.01 -15.94
CA SER A 296 14.36 -3.27 -15.40
C SER A 296 15.30 -3.96 -16.40
N TRP A 297 14.95 -3.94 -17.69
CA TRP A 297 15.81 -4.47 -18.73
C TRP A 297 17.13 -3.70 -18.86
N VAL A 298 17.09 -2.35 -18.85
CA VAL A 298 18.31 -1.53 -18.88
C VAL A 298 19.21 -1.87 -17.70
N MET A 299 18.66 -1.98 -16.50
CA MET A 299 19.43 -2.30 -15.29
C MET A 299 20.12 -3.64 -15.40
N ALA A 300 19.39 -4.68 -15.81
CA ALA A 300 19.94 -6.01 -16.01
C ALA A 300 21.00 -6.04 -17.13
N PHE A 301 20.72 -5.39 -18.27
CA PHE A 301 21.60 -5.40 -19.43
C PHE A 301 22.89 -4.61 -19.21
N SER A 302 22.80 -3.46 -18.54
CA SER A 302 23.95 -2.58 -18.30
C SER A 302 24.76 -2.97 -17.07
N GLY A 303 24.33 -3.95 -16.28
CA GLY A 303 25.05 -4.41 -15.08
C GLY A 303 25.04 -3.40 -13.93
N ILE A 304 24.13 -2.41 -13.94
CA ILE A 304 24.00 -1.40 -12.88
C ILE A 304 23.90 -2.04 -11.48
N PRO A 305 23.08 -3.08 -11.25
CA PRO A 305 22.98 -3.69 -9.92
C PRO A 305 24.33 -4.21 -9.42
N SER A 306 25.11 -4.87 -10.27
CA SER A 306 26.43 -5.39 -9.90
C SER A 306 27.44 -4.27 -9.62
N ALA A 307 27.45 -3.22 -10.45
CA ALA A 307 28.30 -2.05 -10.21
C ALA A 307 27.95 -1.33 -8.90
N LEU A 308 26.64 -1.22 -8.58
CA LEU A 308 26.19 -0.60 -7.34
C LEU A 308 26.49 -1.49 -6.13
N SER A 309 26.28 -2.80 -6.21
CA SER A 309 26.69 -3.76 -5.17
C SER A 309 28.19 -3.66 -4.87
N GLN A 310 29.04 -3.63 -5.90
CA GLN A 310 30.49 -3.47 -5.73
C GLN A 310 30.86 -2.11 -5.11
N ALA A 311 30.23 -1.03 -5.54
CA ALA A 311 30.43 0.30 -4.95
C ALA A 311 30.00 0.34 -3.47
N MET A 312 28.91 -0.35 -3.13
CA MET A 312 28.44 -0.47 -1.74
C MET A 312 29.37 -1.33 -0.89
N LEU A 313 29.88 -2.45 -1.40
CA LEU A 313 30.91 -3.27 -0.73
C LEU A 313 32.20 -2.48 -0.47
N GLY A 314 32.55 -1.53 -1.34
CA GLY A 314 33.64 -0.60 -1.12
C GLY A 314 33.40 0.40 0.03
N PHE A 315 32.14 0.64 0.41
CA PHE A 315 31.75 1.58 1.47
C PHE A 315 31.41 0.87 2.79
N THR A 316 30.73 -0.27 2.74
CA THR A 316 30.31 -1.05 3.92
C THR A 316 30.02 -2.51 3.57
N ASN A 317 30.45 -3.42 4.45
CA ASN A 317 30.14 -4.85 4.37
C ASN A 317 28.93 -5.25 5.23
N SER A 318 28.28 -4.29 5.90
CA SER A 318 27.17 -4.59 6.81
C SER A 318 25.82 -4.53 6.09
N PRO A 319 25.09 -5.66 5.93
CA PRO A 319 23.74 -5.67 5.35
C PRO A 319 22.77 -4.72 6.04
N THR A 320 22.95 -4.52 7.35
CA THR A 320 22.16 -3.61 8.19
C THR A 320 22.29 -2.15 7.72
N VAL A 321 23.50 -1.70 7.39
CA VAL A 321 23.73 -0.32 6.94
C VAL A 321 23.13 -0.09 5.56
N ILE A 322 23.21 -1.09 4.68
CA ILE A 322 22.60 -1.04 3.33
C ILE A 322 21.08 -0.95 3.43
N LEU A 323 20.46 -1.81 4.24
CA LEU A 323 19.02 -1.77 4.49
C LEU A 323 18.58 -0.43 5.07
N LEU A 324 19.36 0.14 6.01
CA LEU A 324 19.06 1.45 6.60
C LEU A 324 19.15 2.58 5.55
N LEU A 325 20.14 2.55 4.67
CA LEU A 325 20.28 3.53 3.59
C LEU A 325 19.11 3.43 2.59
N ILE A 326 18.73 2.21 2.19
CA ILE A 326 17.57 1.98 1.33
C ILE A 326 16.29 2.46 2.01
N MET A 327 16.13 2.18 3.30
CA MET A 327 14.98 2.64 4.09
C MET A 327 14.89 4.17 4.10
N VAL A 328 15.99 4.89 4.34
CA VAL A 328 15.98 6.36 4.31
C VAL A 328 15.61 6.88 2.93
N ILE A 329 16.20 6.32 1.86
CA ILE A 329 15.89 6.75 0.48
C ILE A 329 14.41 6.52 0.17
N LEU A 330 13.90 5.33 0.43
CA LEU A 330 12.50 4.97 0.17
C LEU A 330 11.52 5.82 1.00
N LEU A 331 11.89 6.20 2.24
CA LEU A 331 11.05 7.07 3.06
C LEU A 331 10.94 8.46 2.43
N VAL A 332 12.10 9.04 2.04
CA VAL A 332 12.15 10.34 1.36
C VAL A 332 11.35 10.30 0.07
N VAL A 333 11.55 9.27 -0.77
CA VAL A 333 10.80 9.06 -2.02
C VAL A 333 9.30 8.97 -1.76
N GLY A 334 8.89 8.19 -0.77
CA GLY A 334 7.48 8.00 -0.41
C GLY A 334 6.79 9.29 0.02
N THR A 335 7.54 10.32 0.45
CA THR A 335 6.96 11.64 0.76
C THR A 335 6.55 12.44 -0.48
N PHE A 336 7.11 12.12 -1.66
CA PHE A 336 6.87 12.83 -2.92
C PHE A 336 5.92 12.11 -3.87
N MET A 337 5.87 10.78 -3.82
CA MET A 337 5.09 9.97 -4.76
C MET A 337 4.30 8.86 -4.08
N ASP A 338 3.23 8.42 -4.74
CA ASP A 338 2.40 7.31 -4.28
C ASP A 338 3.21 5.99 -4.20
N PRO A 339 2.84 5.02 -3.33
CA PRO A 339 3.56 3.76 -3.22
C PRO A 339 3.65 2.98 -4.53
N THR A 340 2.62 3.08 -5.39
CA THR A 340 2.57 2.36 -6.67
C THR A 340 3.75 2.73 -7.59
N PRO A 341 3.94 4.00 -8.00
CA PRO A 341 5.09 4.39 -8.82
C PRO A 341 6.42 4.16 -8.10
N ALA A 342 6.50 4.38 -6.79
CA ALA A 342 7.74 4.15 -6.04
C ALA A 342 8.18 2.68 -6.11
N ILE A 343 7.26 1.73 -5.95
CA ILE A 343 7.56 0.29 -6.08
C ILE A 343 8.07 -0.03 -7.49
N LEU A 344 7.39 0.45 -8.51
CA LEU A 344 7.73 0.16 -9.90
C LEU A 344 9.10 0.72 -10.33
N ILE A 345 9.56 1.79 -9.68
CA ILE A 345 10.87 2.41 -9.94
C ILE A 345 11.95 1.77 -9.06
N PHE A 346 11.75 1.72 -7.76
CA PHE A 346 12.83 1.44 -6.81
C PHE A 346 13.01 -0.05 -6.52
N VAL A 347 11.98 -0.89 -6.68
CA VAL A 347 12.15 -2.33 -6.43
C VAL A 347 13.07 -2.98 -7.45
N PRO A 348 12.95 -2.75 -8.77
CA PRO A 348 13.93 -3.30 -9.73
C PRO A 348 15.37 -2.83 -9.47
N ILE A 349 15.54 -1.66 -8.86
CA ILE A 349 16.86 -1.11 -8.49
C ILE A 349 17.42 -1.84 -7.27
N PHE A 350 16.65 -1.88 -6.18
CA PHE A 350 17.15 -2.32 -4.88
C PHE A 350 17.03 -3.81 -4.64
N LEU A 351 16.04 -4.49 -5.23
CA LEU A 351 15.79 -5.90 -5.00
C LEU A 351 17.03 -6.77 -5.31
N PRO A 352 17.69 -6.64 -6.48
CA PRO A 352 18.86 -7.46 -6.78
C PRO A 352 19.99 -7.26 -5.77
N ILE A 353 20.18 -6.02 -5.32
CA ILE A 353 21.22 -5.63 -4.36
C ILE A 353 20.94 -6.32 -3.03
N VAL A 354 19.75 -6.15 -2.46
CA VAL A 354 19.43 -6.74 -1.14
C VAL A 354 19.41 -8.27 -1.17
N THR A 355 19.03 -8.88 -2.30
CA THR A 355 19.08 -10.34 -2.44
C THR A 355 20.50 -10.88 -2.47
N GLU A 356 21.45 -10.13 -3.02
CA GLU A 356 22.88 -10.47 -2.97
C GLU A 356 23.41 -10.46 -1.53
N PHE A 357 22.89 -9.57 -0.68
CA PHE A 357 23.17 -9.53 0.76
C PHE A 357 22.34 -10.53 1.60
N GLY A 358 21.62 -11.46 0.96
CA GLY A 358 20.88 -12.54 1.63
C GLY A 358 19.51 -12.13 2.20
N VAL A 359 18.99 -10.97 1.82
CA VAL A 359 17.66 -10.52 2.25
C VAL A 359 16.58 -11.21 1.40
N HIS A 360 15.61 -11.84 2.07
CA HIS A 360 14.53 -12.53 1.37
C HIS A 360 13.61 -11.56 0.61
N PRO A 361 13.28 -11.80 -0.67
CA PRO A 361 12.45 -10.91 -1.50
C PRO A 361 11.07 -10.58 -0.89
N ILE A 362 10.45 -11.52 -0.19
CA ILE A 362 9.15 -11.28 0.48
C ILE A 362 9.34 -10.26 1.61
N HIS A 363 10.34 -10.46 2.46
CA HIS A 363 10.61 -9.54 3.56
C HIS A 363 10.96 -8.14 3.06
N PHE A 364 11.78 -8.05 2.00
CA PHE A 364 12.05 -6.77 1.35
C PHE A 364 10.77 -6.11 0.83
N GLY A 365 9.82 -6.87 0.27
CA GLY A 365 8.55 -6.33 -0.18
C GLY A 365 7.70 -5.72 0.92
N LEU A 366 7.68 -6.36 2.10
CA LEU A 366 6.95 -5.83 3.25
C LEU A 366 7.66 -4.61 3.83
N MET A 367 8.99 -4.61 3.87
CA MET A 367 9.79 -3.45 4.27
C MET A 367 9.52 -2.25 3.34
N VAL A 368 9.62 -2.44 2.02
CA VAL A 368 9.35 -1.39 1.01
C VAL A 368 7.93 -0.87 1.16
N THR A 369 6.94 -1.77 1.26
CA THR A 369 5.54 -1.39 1.38
C THR A 369 5.29 -0.57 2.64
N PHE A 370 5.79 -1.03 3.79
CA PHE A 370 5.64 -0.34 5.08
C PHE A 370 6.28 1.05 5.03
N ASN A 371 7.47 1.15 4.45
CA ASN A 371 8.20 2.40 4.37
C ASN A 371 7.52 3.42 3.46
N LEU A 372 6.98 2.97 2.32
CA LEU A 372 6.21 3.83 1.42
C LEU A 372 4.87 4.25 2.04
N CYS A 373 4.23 3.38 2.83
CA CYS A 373 3.06 3.73 3.62
C CYS A 373 3.35 4.90 4.59
N LEU A 374 4.50 4.87 5.26
CA LEU A 374 4.98 5.98 6.10
C LEU A 374 5.20 7.26 5.28
N GLY A 375 5.75 7.13 4.09
CA GLY A 375 5.88 8.26 3.15
C GLY A 375 4.55 8.96 2.86
N THR A 376 3.46 8.20 2.67
CA THR A 376 2.15 8.78 2.32
C THR A 376 1.51 9.67 3.38
N ILE A 377 1.98 9.58 4.63
CA ILE A 377 1.51 10.40 5.76
C ILE A 377 2.51 11.49 6.15
N THR A 378 3.64 11.59 5.45
CA THR A 378 4.75 12.50 5.76
C THR A 378 4.82 13.64 4.73
N PRO A 379 5.02 14.91 5.16
CA PRO A 379 5.30 16.02 4.25
C PRO A 379 6.54 15.75 3.37
N PRO A 380 6.62 16.28 2.13
CA PRO A 380 5.94 17.48 1.64
C PRO A 380 4.65 17.25 0.84
N VAL A 381 4.45 16.08 0.22
CA VAL A 381 3.23 15.81 -0.57
C VAL A 381 2.21 15.02 0.24
N GLY A 382 2.64 14.00 0.99
CA GLY A 382 1.83 13.30 1.99
C GLY A 382 0.35 13.10 1.62
N ASN A 383 0.07 12.41 0.50
CA ASN A 383 -1.28 12.35 -0.09
C ASN A 383 -2.39 12.02 0.93
N VAL A 384 -2.13 11.08 1.84
CA VAL A 384 -3.10 10.66 2.87
C VAL A 384 -3.27 11.75 3.93
N LEU A 385 -2.17 12.40 4.32
CA LEU A 385 -2.18 13.55 5.25
C LEU A 385 -3.03 14.70 4.70
N PHE A 386 -2.84 15.10 3.44
CA PHE A 386 -3.60 16.20 2.84
C PHE A 386 -5.07 15.85 2.65
N VAL A 387 -5.38 14.62 2.25
CA VAL A 387 -6.77 14.15 2.13
C VAL A 387 -7.44 14.12 3.49
N GLY A 388 -6.80 13.55 4.51
CA GLY A 388 -7.31 13.51 5.88
C GLY A 388 -7.58 14.90 6.47
N ALA A 389 -6.65 15.85 6.28
CA ALA A 389 -6.83 17.23 6.71
C ALA A 389 -7.99 17.92 5.96
N LYS A 390 -8.11 17.70 4.64
CA LYS A 390 -9.20 18.24 3.82
C LYS A 390 -10.57 17.74 4.26
N ILE A 391 -10.70 16.45 4.57
CA ILE A 391 -11.96 15.84 5.06
C ILE A 391 -12.35 16.43 6.42
N ALA A 392 -11.37 16.67 7.29
CA ALA A 392 -11.59 17.30 8.59
C ALA A 392 -11.82 18.81 8.50
N ASN A 393 -11.71 19.42 7.30
CA ASN A 393 -11.76 20.86 7.07
C ASN A 393 -10.75 21.64 7.94
N LEU A 394 -9.53 21.11 8.06
CA LEU A 394 -8.43 21.67 8.84
C LEU A 394 -7.27 22.09 7.93
N ARG A 395 -6.47 23.02 8.43
CA ARG A 395 -5.13 23.26 7.88
C ARG A 395 -4.21 22.07 8.19
N VAL A 396 -3.20 21.84 7.36
CA VAL A 396 -2.35 20.64 7.46
C VAL A 396 -1.35 20.76 8.63
N GLU A 397 -0.88 21.96 8.94
CA GLU A 397 0.17 22.20 9.94
C GLU A 397 -0.23 21.79 11.36
N PRO A 398 -1.46 22.09 11.85
CA PRO A 398 -1.94 21.56 13.12
C PRO A 398 -2.07 20.02 13.13
N VAL A 399 -2.49 19.43 12.01
CA VAL A 399 -2.64 17.97 11.88
C VAL A 399 -1.28 17.29 11.92
N ILE A 400 -0.25 17.87 11.30
CA ILE A 400 1.14 17.37 11.36
C ILE A 400 1.60 17.28 12.82
N LYS A 401 1.36 18.32 13.63
CA LYS A 401 1.75 18.31 15.05
C LYS A 401 1.06 17.19 15.83
N ALA A 402 -0.22 16.98 15.58
CA ALA A 402 -0.99 15.89 16.18
C ALA A 402 -0.58 14.49 15.66
N LEU A 403 0.00 14.42 14.46
CA LEU A 403 0.49 13.18 13.82
C LEU A 403 1.84 12.72 14.38
N VAL A 404 2.68 13.61 14.91
CA VAL A 404 4.05 13.29 15.36
C VAL A 404 4.11 12.05 16.28
N PRO A 405 3.26 11.89 17.32
CA PRO A 405 3.30 10.69 18.17
C PRO A 405 3.03 9.39 17.40
N PHE A 406 2.11 9.43 16.43
CA PHE A 406 1.83 8.29 15.56
C PHE A 406 3.01 8.00 14.64
N PHE A 407 3.57 9.05 14.03
CA PHE A 407 4.72 8.91 13.14
C PHE A 407 5.91 8.28 13.86
N ILE A 408 6.24 8.72 15.07
CA ILE A 408 7.34 8.13 15.86
C ILE A 408 7.07 6.65 16.14
N ALA A 409 5.86 6.30 16.58
CA ALA A 409 5.50 4.91 16.84
C ALA A 409 5.61 4.04 15.57
N LEU A 410 5.15 4.54 14.43
CA LEU A 410 5.22 3.83 13.15
C LEU A 410 6.64 3.72 12.61
N VAL A 411 7.50 4.72 12.80
CA VAL A 411 8.92 4.64 12.48
C VAL A 411 9.58 3.56 13.34
N ILE A 412 9.31 3.52 14.65
CA ILE A 412 9.82 2.42 15.51
C ILE A 412 9.37 1.06 14.97
N MET A 413 8.09 0.93 14.59
CA MET A 413 7.60 -0.31 13.98
C MET A 413 8.26 -0.63 12.65
N LEU A 414 8.60 0.38 11.82
CA LEU A 414 9.37 0.17 10.60
C LEU A 414 10.74 -0.42 10.90
N PHE A 415 11.46 0.11 11.91
CA PHE A 415 12.73 -0.48 12.35
C PHE A 415 12.54 -1.92 12.80
N VAL A 416 11.52 -2.20 13.61
CA VAL A 416 11.21 -3.56 14.08
C VAL A 416 10.90 -4.50 12.90
N VAL A 417 10.07 -4.09 11.96
CA VAL A 417 9.74 -4.89 10.76
C VAL A 417 10.95 -5.07 9.87
N THR A 418 11.85 -4.09 9.76
CA THR A 418 13.04 -4.14 8.90
C THR A 418 14.12 -5.06 9.46
N PHE A 419 14.36 -5.03 10.78
CA PHE A 419 15.46 -5.76 11.40
C PHE A 419 15.05 -7.11 12.02
N VAL A 420 13.75 -7.43 12.02
CA VAL A 420 13.24 -8.72 12.46
C VAL A 420 12.55 -9.45 11.30
N PRO A 421 13.29 -10.17 10.44
CA PRO A 421 12.73 -10.89 9.29
C PRO A 421 11.62 -11.88 9.65
N GLY A 422 11.67 -12.44 10.86
CA GLY A 422 10.63 -13.31 11.39
C GLY A 422 9.24 -12.67 11.34
N LEU A 423 9.10 -11.35 11.47
CA LEU A 423 7.79 -10.69 11.39
C LEU A 423 7.16 -10.75 10.00
N SER A 424 7.97 -10.86 8.95
CA SER A 424 7.47 -11.00 7.57
C SER A 424 7.47 -12.45 7.10
N LEU A 425 8.39 -13.28 7.60
CA LEU A 425 8.64 -14.64 7.08
C LEU A 425 8.05 -15.76 7.94
N TRP A 426 7.80 -15.53 9.23
CA TRP A 426 7.31 -16.57 10.14
C TRP A 426 5.95 -17.11 9.72
N LEU A 427 4.99 -16.22 9.45
CA LEU A 427 3.64 -16.65 9.07
C LEU A 427 3.65 -17.39 7.72
N PRO A 428 4.30 -16.89 6.64
CA PRO A 428 4.49 -17.69 5.42
C PRO A 428 5.19 -19.05 5.62
N GLY A 429 6.22 -19.09 6.48
CA GLY A 429 6.95 -20.33 6.78
C GLY A 429 6.08 -21.40 7.46
N LEU A 430 5.13 -21.00 8.31
CA LEU A 430 4.14 -21.93 8.89
C LEU A 430 3.23 -22.58 7.85
N PHE A 431 2.98 -21.88 6.73
CA PHE A 431 2.21 -22.41 5.60
C PHE A 431 3.08 -23.09 4.53
N GLY A 432 4.40 -23.23 4.76
CA GLY A 432 5.33 -23.83 3.80
C GLY A 432 5.52 -23.02 2.51
N LEU A 433 5.30 -21.71 2.57
CA LEU A 433 5.35 -20.80 1.41
C LEU A 433 6.73 -20.15 1.20
N VAL A 434 7.65 -20.34 2.14
CA VAL A 434 9.03 -19.82 2.15
C VAL A 434 9.96 -20.86 2.75
#